data_AF-A0A1S8TKM9-F1
#
_entry.id   AF-A0A1S8TKM9-F1
#
_cell.length_a   1.000
_cell.length_b   1.000
_cell.length_c   1.000
_cell.angle_alpha   90.00
_cell.angle_beta   90.00
_cell.angle_gamma   90.00
#
_symmetry.space_group_name_H-M   'P 1'
#
loop_
_entity.id
_entity.type
_entity.pdbx_description
1 polymer ?
#
loop_
_entity_poly.entity_id
_entity_poly.type
_entity_poly.pdbx_seq_one_letter_code
_entity_poly.pdbx_strand_id
1 'polypeptide(L)'
;MIKEDRVEIISKGLFLAVILFLSTVINLLIQRDIQNLKAIGTFLIPIILGYCLIGIFIRWLVYRNTLIKDGYHIFSGAAAIYWIFIFTAIIMFCAALIPKFIRDIITVNIGILLLVWFLNYLYLKRIATELNSGIKYHLRVLIEDLPEKPQSEGRFIGEIENYCKRNNLSLEILEYGIPSKIKMNNTLYVVKLGQYYDIMGGIVYTLEFHNIVSNE
;
A
#
# COMPACT_ATOMS: atom_id res chain seq x y z
N MET A 1 10.72 8.52 -12.99
CA MET A 1 9.83 7.36 -13.18
C MET A 1 10.63 6.24 -13.82
N ILE A 2 10.96 5.23 -13.03
CA ILE A 2 11.76 4.06 -13.41
C ILE A 2 10.92 3.21 -14.38
N LYS A 3 11.56 2.37 -15.21
CA LYS A 3 10.87 1.52 -16.19
C LYS A 3 9.82 0.62 -15.52
N GLU A 4 10.13 0.11 -14.33
CA GLU A 4 9.26 -0.73 -13.51
C GLU A 4 7.98 0.00 -13.07
N ASP A 5 8.11 1.25 -12.59
CA ASP A 5 6.96 2.10 -12.25
C ASP A 5 5.99 2.29 -13.44
N ARG A 6 6.54 2.45 -14.65
CA ARG A 6 5.72 2.64 -15.87
C ARG A 6 4.90 1.39 -16.17
N VAL A 7 5.53 0.22 -16.08
CA VAL A 7 4.89 -1.08 -16.31
C VAL A 7 3.79 -1.31 -15.28
N GLU A 8 4.03 -0.95 -14.02
CA GLU A 8 3.02 -1.07 -12.97
C GLU A 8 1.82 -0.14 -13.20
N ILE A 9 2.06 1.12 -13.58
CA ILE A 9 0.99 2.10 -13.89
C ILE A 9 0.14 1.60 -15.05
N ILE A 10 0.78 1.13 -16.13
CA ILE A 10 0.07 0.63 -17.32
C ILE A 10 -0.72 -0.63 -16.96
N SER A 11 -0.09 -1.61 -16.31
CA SER A 11 -0.73 -2.89 -15.97
C SER A 11 -1.94 -2.70 -15.04
N LYS A 12 -1.76 -1.99 -13.92
CA LYS A 12 -2.86 -1.71 -12.97
C LYS A 12 -3.91 -0.79 -13.58
N GLY A 13 -3.52 0.15 -14.44
CA GLY A 13 -4.43 1.02 -15.18
C GLY A 13 -5.31 0.26 -16.17
N LEU A 14 -4.73 -0.69 -16.92
CA LEU A 14 -5.47 -1.56 -17.82
C LEU A 14 -6.43 -2.49 -17.06
N PHE A 15 -6.00 -3.06 -15.93
CA PHE A 15 -6.88 -3.86 -15.10
C PHE A 15 -8.10 -3.06 -14.60
N LEU A 16 -7.86 -1.82 -14.15
CA LEU A 16 -8.95 -0.91 -13.77
C LEU A 16 -9.87 -0.60 -14.95
N ALA A 17 -9.33 -0.39 -16.14
CA ALA A 17 -10.11 -0.14 -17.35
C ALA A 17 -11.07 -1.30 -17.68
N VAL A 18 -10.61 -2.55 -17.55
CA VAL A 18 -11.45 -3.75 -17.75
C VAL A 18 -12.60 -3.77 -16.74
N ILE A 19 -12.32 -3.50 -15.46
CA ILE A 19 -13.37 -3.46 -14.41
C ILE A 19 -14.44 -2.41 -14.73
N LEU A 20 -14.02 -1.20 -15.09
CA LEU A 20 -14.93 -0.10 -15.43
C LEU A 20 -15.77 -0.40 -16.67
N PHE A 21 -15.14 -0.94 -17.72
CA PHE A 21 -15.83 -1.37 -18.93
C PHE A 21 -16.86 -2.47 -18.65
N LEU A 22 -16.47 -3.52 -17.92
CA LEU A 22 -17.38 -4.60 -17.55
C LEU A 22 -18.55 -4.09 -16.71
N SER A 23 -18.31 -3.18 -15.76
CA SER A 23 -19.39 -2.59 -14.96
C SER A 23 -20.42 -1.86 -15.81
N THR A 24 -19.97 -1.20 -16.88
CA THR A 24 -20.82 -0.50 -17.83
C THR A 24 -21.66 -1.48 -18.64
N VAL A 25 -21.06 -2.55 -19.16
CA VAL A 25 -21.77 -3.59 -19.90
C VAL A 25 -22.80 -4.29 -19.01
N ILE A 26 -22.42 -4.68 -17.79
CA ILE A 26 -23.30 -5.32 -16.82
C ILE A 26 -24.49 -4.42 -16.48
N ASN A 27 -24.25 -3.12 -16.24
CA ASN A 27 -25.34 -2.19 -15.94
C ASN A 27 -26.34 -2.09 -17.11
N LEU A 28 -25.86 -2.04 -18.34
CA LEU A 28 -26.74 -1.99 -19.52
C LEU A 28 -27.53 -3.29 -19.72
N LEU A 29 -26.93 -4.44 -19.38
CA LEU A 29 -27.64 -5.72 -19.36
C LEU A 29 -28.74 -5.74 -18.29
N ILE A 30 -28.47 -5.22 -17.09
CA ILE A 30 -29.45 -5.10 -16.00
C ILE A 30 -30.61 -4.18 -16.40
N GLN A 31 -30.30 -3.05 -17.03
CA GLN A 31 -31.28 -2.08 -17.53
C GLN A 31 -32.02 -2.57 -18.79
N ARG A 32 -31.60 -3.71 -19.37
CA ARG A 32 -32.11 -4.27 -20.63
C ARG A 32 -32.06 -3.28 -21.81
N ASP A 33 -31.07 -2.40 -21.82
CA ASP A 33 -30.92 -1.36 -22.84
C ASP A 33 -30.17 -1.90 -24.07
N ILE A 34 -30.90 -2.67 -24.90
CA ILE A 34 -30.36 -3.34 -26.08
C ILE A 34 -29.88 -2.35 -27.15
N GLN A 35 -30.49 -1.16 -27.23
CA GLN A 35 -30.11 -0.14 -28.21
C GLN A 35 -28.70 0.39 -27.93
N ASN A 36 -28.43 0.74 -26.67
CA ASN A 36 -27.11 1.22 -26.28
C ASN A 36 -26.07 0.10 -26.19
N LEU A 37 -26.47 -1.13 -25.86
CA LEU A 37 -25.60 -2.30 -25.93
C LEU A 37 -25.10 -2.54 -27.37
N LYS A 38 -25.98 -2.37 -28.37
CA LYS A 38 -25.63 -2.48 -29.80
C LYS A 38 -24.69 -1.36 -30.24
N ALA A 39 -24.88 -0.15 -29.72
CA ALA A 39 -23.97 0.97 -29.97
C ALA A 39 -22.57 0.70 -29.41
N ILE A 40 -22.47 0.16 -28.19
CA ILE A 40 -21.19 -0.27 -27.61
C ILE A 40 -20.55 -1.39 -28.44
N GLY A 41 -21.33 -2.36 -28.89
CA GLY A 41 -20.83 -3.44 -29.75
C GLY A 41 -20.30 -2.94 -31.10
N THR A 42 -20.92 -1.90 -31.66
CA THR A 42 -20.50 -1.30 -32.94
C THR A 42 -19.21 -0.49 -32.79
N PHE A 43 -19.07 0.23 -31.68
CA PHE A 43 -17.90 1.05 -31.36
C PHE A 43 -17.00 0.40 -30.30
N LEU A 44 -16.93 -0.92 -30.29
CA LEU A 44 -16.27 -1.69 -29.22
C LEU A 44 -14.80 -1.26 -29.03
N ILE A 45 -14.04 -1.25 -30.12
CA ILE A 45 -12.61 -0.95 -30.12
C ILE A 45 -12.33 0.47 -29.58
N PRO A 46 -12.92 1.55 -30.14
CA PRO A 46 -12.67 2.91 -29.63
C PRO A 46 -13.15 3.11 -28.19
N ILE A 47 -14.24 2.45 -27.78
CA ILE A 47 -14.73 2.53 -26.39
C ILE A 47 -13.74 1.86 -25.44
N ILE A 48 -13.26 0.64 -25.75
CA ILE A 48 -12.26 -0.05 -24.94
C ILE A 48 -10.98 0.78 -24.82
N LEU A 49 -10.50 1.35 -25.93
CA LEU A 49 -9.33 2.24 -25.92
C LEU A 49 -9.57 3.45 -25.02
N GLY A 50 -10.77 4.05 -25.05
CA GLY A 50 -11.16 5.12 -24.15
C GLY A 50 -11.07 4.71 -22.68
N TYR A 51 -11.60 3.54 -22.31
CA TYR A 51 -11.49 3.01 -20.95
C TYR A 51 -10.04 2.74 -20.56
N CYS A 52 -9.21 2.20 -21.46
CA CYS A 52 -7.78 1.97 -21.21
C CYS A 52 -7.05 3.27 -20.91
N LEU A 53 -7.28 4.32 -21.70
CA LEU A 53 -6.69 5.64 -21.47
C LEU A 53 -7.15 6.23 -20.13
N ILE A 54 -8.43 6.13 -19.80
CA ILE A 54 -8.98 6.58 -18.52
C ILE A 54 -8.36 5.82 -17.35
N GLY A 55 -8.28 4.49 -17.43
CA GLY A 55 -7.71 3.65 -16.37
C GLY A 55 -6.23 3.95 -16.13
N ILE A 56 -5.45 4.10 -17.20
CA ILE A 56 -4.03 4.51 -17.12
C ILE A 56 -3.91 5.92 -16.53
N PHE A 57 -4.76 6.86 -16.95
CA PHE A 57 -4.75 8.24 -16.45
C PHE A 57 -5.07 8.31 -14.96
N ILE A 58 -6.10 7.60 -14.50
CA ILE A 58 -6.44 7.51 -13.07
C ILE A 58 -5.26 6.93 -12.27
N ARG A 59 -4.64 5.85 -12.75
CA ARG A 59 -3.50 5.24 -12.06
C ARG A 59 -2.28 6.15 -12.03
N TRP A 60 -2.03 6.90 -13.11
CA TRP A 60 -1.00 7.92 -13.17
C TRP A 60 -1.24 9.06 -12.18
N LEU A 61 -2.49 9.55 -12.04
CA LEU A 61 -2.85 10.56 -11.05
C LEU A 61 -2.60 10.08 -9.62
N VAL A 62 -2.99 8.84 -9.30
CA VAL A 62 -2.74 8.22 -7.99
C VAL A 62 -1.24 8.13 -7.70
N TYR A 63 -0.44 7.64 -8.67
CA TYR A 63 1.02 7.56 -8.53
C TYR A 63 1.66 8.94 -8.32
N ARG A 64 1.21 9.95 -9.07
CA ARG A 64 1.68 11.32 -8.91
C ARG A 64 1.36 11.85 -7.51
N ASN A 65 0.16 11.60 -7.01
CA ASN A 65 -0.26 12.05 -5.67
C ASN A 65 0.53 11.35 -4.56
N THR A 66 1.00 10.11 -4.76
CA THR A 66 1.89 9.43 -3.81
C THR A 66 3.32 9.97 -3.80
N LEU A 67 3.78 10.60 -4.89
CA LEU A 67 5.11 11.20 -5.00
C LEU A 67 5.16 12.66 -4.54
N ILE A 68 4.07 13.41 -4.67
CA ILE A 68 3.97 14.79 -4.19
C ILE A 68 3.67 14.73 -2.68
N LYS A 69 4.69 14.43 -1.87
CA LYS A 69 4.65 14.67 -0.42
C LYS A 69 4.93 16.14 -0.08
N ASP A 70 5.67 16.84 -0.94
CA ASP A 70 6.04 18.23 -0.73
C ASP A 70 5.75 19.07 -1.99
N GLY A 71 4.95 20.12 -1.82
CA GLY A 71 4.73 21.14 -2.83
C GLY A 71 3.40 21.00 -3.57
N TYR A 72 2.35 21.60 -3.00
CA TYR A 72 1.43 22.57 -3.61
C TYR A 72 0.26 22.77 -2.63
N HIS A 73 0.35 23.79 -1.77
CA HIS A 73 -0.64 24.13 -0.73
C HIS A 73 -1.98 24.68 -1.26
N ILE A 74 -2.26 24.59 -2.56
CA ILE A 74 -3.46 25.10 -3.22
C ILE A 74 -4.72 24.30 -2.79
N PHE A 75 -4.51 23.06 -2.34
CA PHE A 75 -5.55 22.15 -1.85
C PHE A 75 -5.53 21.95 -0.33
N SER A 76 -4.88 22.85 0.43
CA SER A 76 -4.83 22.76 1.90
C SER A 76 -5.66 23.86 2.57
N GLY A 77 -6.34 23.51 3.67
CA GLY A 77 -7.15 24.45 4.46
C GLY A 77 -8.45 24.89 3.77
N ALA A 78 -8.93 26.10 4.10
CA ALA A 78 -10.21 26.64 3.65
C ALA A 78 -10.36 26.75 2.11
N ALA A 79 -9.25 26.86 1.36
CA ALA A 79 -9.25 26.90 -0.10
C ALA A 79 -9.77 25.59 -0.73
N ALA A 80 -9.54 24.43 -0.10
CA ALA A 80 -10.03 23.14 -0.58
C ALA A 80 -11.57 23.07 -0.60
N ILE A 81 -12.23 23.78 0.32
CA ILE A 81 -13.70 23.84 0.41
C ILE A 81 -14.27 24.61 -0.80
N TYR A 82 -13.64 25.72 -1.20
CA TYR A 82 -14.06 26.48 -2.39
C TYR A 82 -13.86 25.69 -3.68
N TRP A 83 -12.81 24.89 -3.78
CA TRP A 83 -12.63 23.96 -4.91
C TRP A 83 -13.75 22.93 -4.98
N ILE A 84 -14.20 22.37 -3.85
CA ILE A 84 -15.35 21.46 -3.82
C ILE A 84 -16.58 22.14 -4.42
N PHE A 85 -16.91 23.37 -4.00
CA PHE A 85 -18.05 24.11 -4.55
C PHE A 85 -17.92 24.38 -6.06
N ILE A 86 -16.74 24.80 -6.53
CA ILE A 86 -16.47 25.04 -7.96
C ILE A 86 -16.60 23.74 -8.75
N PHE A 87 -16.00 22.64 -8.30
CA PHE A 87 -16.12 21.34 -8.96
C PHE A 87 -17.55 20.84 -8.96
N THR A 88 -18.28 20.96 -7.85
CA THR A 88 -19.69 20.57 -7.76
C THR A 88 -20.57 21.39 -8.70
N ALA A 89 -20.36 22.71 -8.79
CA ALA A 89 -21.09 23.56 -9.73
C ALA A 89 -20.79 23.21 -11.20
N ILE A 90 -19.52 22.98 -11.54
CA ILE A 90 -19.09 22.53 -12.88
C ILE A 90 -19.70 21.16 -13.20
N ILE A 91 -19.66 20.22 -12.26
CA ILE A 91 -20.23 18.87 -12.44
C ILE A 91 -21.74 18.95 -12.64
N MET A 92 -22.47 19.78 -11.87
CA MET A 92 -23.92 19.95 -12.06
C MET A 92 -24.25 20.57 -13.43
N PHE A 93 -23.50 21.59 -13.86
CA PHE A 93 -23.69 22.21 -15.16
C PHE A 93 -23.37 21.25 -16.32
N CYS A 94 -22.26 20.52 -16.23
CA CYS A 94 -21.89 19.49 -17.21
C CYS A 94 -22.89 18.33 -17.21
N ALA A 95 -23.40 17.90 -16.05
CA ALA A 95 -24.37 16.81 -15.94
C ALA A 95 -25.72 17.15 -16.60
N ALA A 96 -26.08 18.42 -16.72
CA ALA A 96 -27.27 18.87 -17.44
C ALA A 96 -27.12 18.78 -18.98
N LEU A 97 -25.89 18.88 -19.49
CA LEU A 97 -25.56 18.79 -20.92
C LEU A 97 -25.32 17.34 -21.38
N ILE A 98 -25.14 16.42 -20.44
CA ILE A 98 -24.82 15.02 -20.72
C ILE A 98 -26.11 14.19 -20.92
N PRO A 99 -26.24 13.44 -22.03
CA PRO A 99 -27.35 12.51 -22.24
C PRO A 99 -27.52 11.55 -21.06
N LYS A 100 -28.78 11.24 -20.70
CA LYS A 100 -29.10 10.34 -19.56
C LYS A 100 -28.30 9.04 -19.58
N PHE A 101 -28.16 8.43 -20.76
CA PHE A 101 -27.35 7.24 -21.00
C PHE A 101 -25.90 7.37 -20.50
N ILE A 102 -25.21 8.45 -20.87
CA ILE A 102 -23.82 8.69 -20.48
C ILE A 102 -23.74 9.00 -18.97
N ARG A 103 -24.71 9.71 -18.42
CA ARG A 103 -24.78 10.00 -16.98
C ARG A 103 -24.91 8.73 -16.14
N ASP A 104 -25.72 7.78 -16.59
CA ASP A 104 -25.91 6.51 -15.88
C ASP A 104 -24.61 5.67 -15.91
N ILE A 105 -23.90 5.65 -17.05
CA ILE A 105 -22.57 5.04 -17.18
C ILE A 105 -21.57 5.69 -16.21
N ILE A 106 -21.49 7.02 -16.18
CA ILE A 106 -20.59 7.74 -15.28
C ILE A 106 -20.90 7.41 -13.82
N THR A 107 -22.18 7.39 -13.46
CA THR A 107 -22.62 7.13 -12.08
C THR A 107 -22.20 5.74 -11.60
N VAL A 108 -22.38 4.71 -12.44
CA VAL A 108 -21.97 3.34 -12.11
C VAL A 108 -20.45 3.25 -11.97
N ASN A 109 -19.69 3.85 -12.90
CA ASN A 109 -18.24 3.85 -12.84
C ASN A 109 -17.71 4.58 -11.59
N ILE A 110 -18.31 5.69 -11.18
CA ILE A 110 -17.99 6.37 -9.92
C ILE A 110 -18.27 5.45 -8.73
N GLY A 111 -19.41 4.76 -8.71
CA GLY A 111 -19.75 3.78 -7.67
C GLY A 111 -18.72 2.66 -7.56
N ILE A 112 -18.25 2.13 -8.69
CA ILE A 112 -17.21 1.11 -8.75
C ILE A 112 -15.86 1.65 -8.27
N LEU A 113 -15.49 2.88 -8.65
CA LEU A 113 -14.27 3.51 -8.16
C LEU A 113 -14.30 3.69 -6.64
N LEU A 114 -15.43 4.11 -6.07
CA LEU A 114 -15.63 4.21 -4.63
C LEU A 114 -15.54 2.84 -3.94
N LEU A 115 -16.12 1.80 -4.56
CA LEU A 115 -16.02 0.43 -4.04
C LEU A 115 -14.57 -0.07 -4.06
N VAL A 116 -13.84 0.10 -5.16
CA VAL A 116 -12.42 -0.29 -5.28
C VAL A 116 -11.58 0.49 -4.26
N TRP A 117 -11.83 1.79 -4.08
CA TRP A 117 -11.16 2.59 -3.07
C TRP A 117 -11.45 2.08 -1.66
N PHE A 118 -12.71 1.78 -1.34
CA PHE A 118 -13.11 1.25 -0.04
C PHE A 118 -12.51 -0.12 0.25
N LEU A 119 -12.50 -1.03 -0.74
CA LEU A 119 -11.85 -2.34 -0.63
C LEU A 119 -10.34 -2.21 -0.41
N ASN A 120 -9.68 -1.30 -1.15
CA ASN A 120 -8.27 -1.00 -0.93
C ASN A 120 -8.02 -0.42 0.46
N TYR A 121 -8.91 0.45 0.96
CA TYR A 121 -8.83 0.98 2.32
C TYR A 121 -8.98 -0.14 3.36
N LEU A 122 -9.95 -1.05 3.20
CA LEU A 122 -10.12 -2.19 4.09
C LEU A 122 -8.91 -3.14 4.05
N TYR A 123 -8.37 -3.39 2.86
CA TYR A 123 -7.16 -4.20 2.68
C TYR A 123 -5.95 -3.56 3.37
N LEU A 124 -5.71 -2.26 3.14
CA LEU A 124 -4.64 -1.51 3.81
C LEU A 124 -4.87 -1.43 5.32
N LYS A 125 -6.10 -1.24 5.77
CA LYS A 125 -6.45 -1.27 7.19
C LYS A 125 -6.17 -2.65 7.78
N ARG A 126 -6.49 -3.73 7.07
CA ARG A 126 -6.22 -5.10 7.50
C ARG A 126 -4.72 -5.36 7.57
N ILE A 127 -3.96 -5.01 6.54
CA ILE A 127 -2.49 -5.11 6.56
C ILE A 127 -1.90 -4.26 7.68
N ALA A 128 -2.34 -3.01 7.82
CA ALA A 128 -1.90 -2.16 8.91
C ALA A 128 -2.28 -2.76 10.26
N THR A 129 -3.45 -3.42 10.37
CA THR A 129 -3.87 -4.11 11.60
C THR A 129 -3.08 -5.39 11.81
N GLU A 130 -2.68 -6.13 10.79
CA GLU A 130 -1.85 -7.36 10.87
C GLU A 130 -0.39 -7.03 11.17
N LEU A 131 0.13 -5.93 10.61
CA LEU A 131 1.42 -5.37 10.97
C LEU A 131 1.37 -4.77 12.37
N ASN A 132 0.32 -4.02 12.71
CA ASN A 132 0.17 -3.43 14.04
C ASN A 132 -0.24 -4.47 15.09
N SER A 133 -0.91 -5.56 14.74
CA SER A 133 -1.22 -6.70 15.63
C SER A 133 -0.04 -7.63 15.72
N GLY A 134 0.75 -7.78 14.66
CA GLY A 134 2.12 -8.27 14.71
C GLY A 134 2.95 -7.44 15.69
N ILE A 135 2.84 -6.11 15.67
CA ILE A 135 3.45 -5.19 16.66
C ILE A 135 2.75 -5.25 18.03
N LYS A 136 1.48 -5.65 18.11
CA LYS A 136 0.71 -5.77 19.36
C LYS A 136 0.97 -7.11 20.06
N TYR A 137 1.40 -8.14 19.33
CA TYR A 137 1.86 -9.43 19.84
C TYR A 137 3.39 -9.55 19.87
N HIS A 138 4.13 -8.69 19.18
CA HIS A 138 5.56 -8.45 19.36
C HIS A 138 5.77 -7.12 20.09
N LEU A 139 5.63 -7.17 21.41
CA LEU A 139 6.68 -6.80 22.36
C LEU A 139 7.98 -6.24 21.74
N ARG A 140 7.97 -5.05 21.10
CA ARG A 140 9.10 -4.36 20.42
C ARG A 140 10.34 -5.26 20.19
N VAL A 141 10.21 -6.28 19.34
CA VAL A 141 11.34 -7.16 19.01
C VAL A 141 12.08 -6.49 17.87
N LEU A 142 13.28 -5.97 18.14
CA LEU A 142 14.17 -5.55 17.04
C LEU A 142 14.75 -6.83 16.42
N ILE A 143 14.70 -6.92 15.09
CA ILE A 143 15.23 -8.06 14.34
C ILE A 143 16.33 -7.55 13.43
N GLU A 144 17.52 -8.13 13.52
CA GLU A 144 18.67 -7.84 12.65
C GLU A 144 19.08 -9.13 11.94
N ASP A 145 19.18 -9.08 10.61
CA ASP A 145 19.61 -10.21 9.80
C ASP A 145 21.11 -10.49 10.00
N LEU A 146 21.43 -11.76 10.15
CA LEU A 146 22.80 -12.26 10.23
C LEU A 146 23.24 -12.83 8.89
N PRO A 147 24.48 -12.53 8.45
CA PRO A 147 25.02 -13.08 7.21
C PRO A 147 25.20 -14.60 7.28
N GLU A 148 25.46 -15.14 8.47
CA GLU A 148 25.61 -16.57 8.72
C GLU A 148 25.17 -16.93 10.15
N LYS A 149 24.89 -18.22 10.38
CA LYS A 149 24.63 -18.72 11.73
C LYS A 149 25.89 -18.60 12.59
N PRO A 150 25.84 -17.92 13.76
CA PRO A 150 26.98 -17.86 14.65
C PRO A 150 27.31 -19.25 15.19
N GLN A 151 28.57 -19.68 14.99
CA GLN A 151 29.04 -21.03 15.32
C GLN A 151 29.41 -21.21 16.80
N SER A 152 29.47 -20.11 17.56
CA SER A 152 29.80 -20.09 18.98
C SER A 152 29.12 -18.93 19.70
N GLU A 153 29.00 -19.04 21.03
CA GLU A 153 28.48 -17.95 21.87
C GLU A 153 29.32 -16.67 21.72
N GLY A 154 30.64 -16.80 21.56
CA GLY A 154 31.52 -15.66 21.29
C GLY A 154 31.24 -14.95 19.97
N ARG A 155 30.93 -15.71 18.90
CA ARG A 155 30.49 -15.08 17.64
C ARG A 155 29.14 -14.40 17.79
N PHE A 156 28.20 -15.03 18.50
CA PHE A 156 26.89 -14.44 18.76
C PHE A 156 26.98 -13.10 19.50
N ILE A 157 27.79 -13.03 20.56
CA ILE A 157 28.05 -11.79 21.29
C ILE A 157 28.79 -10.77 20.41
N GLY A 158 29.74 -11.22 19.59
CA GLY A 158 30.43 -10.37 18.61
C GLY A 158 29.47 -9.69 17.62
N GLU A 159 28.43 -10.39 17.16
CA GLU A 159 27.41 -9.79 16.30
C GLU A 159 26.56 -8.74 17.02
N ILE A 160 26.23 -8.96 18.30
CA ILE A 160 25.53 -7.96 19.14
C ILE A 160 26.39 -6.70 19.32
N GLU A 161 27.69 -6.87 19.60
CA GLU A 161 28.63 -5.75 19.70
C GLU A 161 28.75 -4.98 18.39
N ASN A 162 28.87 -5.69 17.27
CA ASN A 162 28.96 -5.09 15.95
C ASN A 162 27.71 -4.28 15.63
N TYR A 163 26.52 -4.83 15.92
CA TYR A 163 25.26 -4.12 15.78
C TYR A 163 25.24 -2.82 16.60
N CYS A 164 25.65 -2.87 17.87
CA CYS A 164 25.68 -1.67 18.73
C CYS A 164 26.70 -0.64 18.26
N LYS A 165 27.90 -1.07 17.83
CA LYS A 165 28.93 -0.19 17.26
C LYS A 165 28.45 0.50 15.98
N ARG A 166 27.84 -0.24 15.04
CA ARG A 166 27.30 0.33 13.79
C ARG A 166 26.26 1.42 14.04
N ASN A 167 25.46 1.26 15.09
CA ASN A 167 24.35 2.15 15.42
C ASN A 167 24.71 3.19 16.51
N ASN A 168 25.98 3.29 16.92
CA ASN A 168 26.43 4.17 18.02
C ASN A 168 25.62 4.00 19.31
N LEU A 169 25.32 2.75 19.69
CA LEU A 169 24.55 2.40 20.89
C LEU A 169 25.49 2.00 22.03
N SER A 170 25.16 2.41 23.26
CA SER A 170 25.86 1.92 24.46
C SER A 170 25.42 0.48 24.75
N LEU A 171 26.36 -0.42 24.97
CA LEU A 171 26.12 -1.84 25.26
C LEU A 171 26.73 -2.22 26.60
N GLU A 172 25.94 -2.86 27.45
CA GLU A 172 26.37 -3.54 28.67
C GLU A 172 25.82 -4.97 28.67
N ILE A 173 26.68 -5.97 28.80
CA ILE A 173 26.29 -7.39 28.80
C ILE A 173 26.04 -7.81 30.24
N LEU A 174 24.82 -8.25 30.54
CA LEU A 174 24.39 -8.67 31.88
C LEU A 174 24.47 -10.19 32.05
N GLU A 175 24.15 -10.94 31.00
CA GLU A 175 24.23 -12.40 30.97
C GLU A 175 24.78 -12.85 29.62
N TYR A 176 25.90 -13.58 29.65
CA TYR A 176 26.60 -14.06 28.48
C TYR A 176 26.05 -15.44 28.05
N GLY A 177 25.82 -15.63 26.75
CA GLY A 177 25.33 -16.90 26.20
C GLY A 177 24.31 -16.72 25.07
N ILE A 178 23.67 -17.81 24.66
CA ILE A 178 22.54 -17.82 23.72
C ILE A 178 21.33 -18.46 24.42
N PRO A 179 20.32 -17.68 24.86
CA PRO A 179 20.17 -16.23 24.69
C PRO A 179 21.03 -15.40 25.64
N SER A 180 21.32 -14.14 25.26
CA SER A 180 22.05 -13.19 26.10
C SER A 180 21.11 -12.14 26.69
N LYS A 181 21.38 -11.67 27.91
CA LYS A 181 20.73 -10.47 28.45
C LYS A 181 21.67 -9.29 28.34
N ILE A 182 21.19 -8.22 27.71
CA ILE A 182 21.97 -7.01 27.50
C ILE A 182 21.18 -5.78 27.94
N LYS A 183 21.90 -4.70 28.21
CA LYS A 183 21.35 -3.36 28.35
C LYS A 183 21.89 -2.50 27.21
N MET A 184 20.99 -2.08 26.33
CA MET A 184 21.28 -1.30 25.14
C MET A 184 20.59 0.06 25.28
N ASN A 185 21.35 1.16 25.22
CA ASN A 185 20.84 2.53 25.45
C ASN A 185 19.91 2.63 26.68
N ASN A 186 20.39 2.14 27.82
CA ASN A 186 19.68 2.14 29.10
C ASN A 186 18.36 1.32 29.13
N THR A 187 18.10 0.51 28.10
CA THR A 187 16.92 -0.37 28.01
C THR A 187 17.36 -1.83 28.05
N LEU A 188 16.64 -2.67 28.79
CA LEU A 188 16.96 -4.09 28.98
C LEU A 188 16.37 -4.95 27.86
N TYR A 189 17.19 -5.84 27.30
CA TYR A 189 16.80 -6.77 26.25
C TYR A 189 17.29 -8.19 26.54
N VAL A 190 16.51 -9.17 26.10
CA VAL A 190 16.94 -10.56 25.90
C VAL A 190 17.16 -10.76 24.41
N VAL A 191 18.40 -11.06 24.02
CA VAL A 191 18.75 -11.32 22.62
C VAL A 191 18.74 -12.83 22.36
N LYS A 192 17.94 -13.24 21.38
CA LYS A 192 17.79 -14.63 20.93
C LYS A 192 18.29 -14.79 19.49
N LEU A 193 18.68 -16.00 19.14
CA LEU A 193 18.95 -16.37 17.75
C LEU A 193 17.63 -16.83 17.11
N GLY A 194 17.15 -16.07 16.13
CA GLY A 194 15.98 -16.37 15.32
C GLY A 194 16.35 -16.95 13.94
N GLN A 195 15.34 -17.41 13.21
CA GLN A 195 15.46 -17.78 11.81
C GLN A 195 14.13 -17.60 11.07
N TYR A 196 14.19 -17.19 9.81
CA TYR A 196 13.03 -17.17 8.92
C TYR A 196 13.44 -17.60 7.49
N TYR A 197 12.44 -17.87 6.64
CA TYR A 197 12.66 -18.24 5.24
C TYR A 197 12.46 -17.03 4.33
N ASP A 198 13.41 -16.78 3.43
CA ASP A 198 13.24 -15.78 2.37
C ASP A 198 12.25 -16.26 1.29
N ILE A 199 11.93 -15.38 0.33
CA ILE A 199 10.98 -15.64 -0.75
C ILE A 199 11.44 -16.79 -1.68
N MET A 200 12.74 -17.12 -1.67
CA MET A 200 13.35 -18.21 -2.44
C MET A 200 13.54 -19.49 -1.60
N GLY A 201 13.08 -19.52 -0.35
CA GLY A 201 13.20 -20.65 0.56
C GLY A 201 14.57 -20.78 1.24
N GLY A 202 15.44 -19.77 1.15
CA GLY A 202 16.71 -19.70 1.88
C GLY A 202 16.49 -19.43 3.36
N ILE A 203 17.28 -20.08 4.23
CA ILE A 203 17.26 -19.81 5.67
C ILE A 203 18.05 -18.53 5.94
N VAL A 204 17.39 -17.55 6.54
CA VAL A 204 18.02 -16.33 7.06
C VAL A 204 18.02 -16.42 8.58
N TYR A 205 19.19 -16.25 9.20
CA TYR A 205 19.35 -16.22 10.65
C TYR A 205 19.24 -14.79 11.15
N THR A 206 18.72 -14.58 12.36
CA THR A 206 18.49 -13.23 12.90
C THR A 206 18.91 -13.10 14.36
N LEU A 207 19.29 -11.89 14.77
CA LEU A 207 19.30 -11.49 16.17
C LEU A 207 17.94 -10.88 16.51
N GLU A 208 17.26 -11.45 17.48
CA GLU A 208 15.99 -10.94 17.98
C GLU A 208 16.17 -10.32 19.36
N PHE A 209 16.00 -9.00 19.49
CA PHE A 209 16.12 -8.27 20.74
C PHE A 209 14.75 -8.07 21.37
N HIS A 210 14.43 -8.87 22.38
CA HIS A 210 13.15 -8.82 23.10
C HIS A 210 13.26 -7.91 24.32
N ASN A 211 12.48 -6.83 24.39
CA ASN A 211 12.52 -5.89 25.52
C ASN A 211 11.95 -6.54 26.80
N ILE A 212 12.60 -6.33 27.96
CA ILE A 212 12.18 -6.90 29.25
C ILE A 212 11.08 -6.08 29.95
N VAL A 213 10.86 -4.81 29.55
CA VAL A 213 9.96 -3.84 30.23
C VAL A 213 8.49 -3.99 29.82
N SER A 214 8.01 -5.22 29.65
CA SER A 214 6.71 -5.46 29.02
C SER A 214 5.84 -6.49 29.74
N ASN A 215 6.09 -6.69 31.02
CA ASN A 215 5.17 -7.36 31.93
C ASN A 215 4.80 -6.38 33.06
N GLU A 216 3.91 -5.45 32.76
CA GLU A 216 2.92 -4.91 33.71
C GLU A 216 1.56 -4.83 33.03
#